data_AF-A0A7K4UQV5-F1
#
_entry.id   AF-A0A7K4UQV5-F1
#
_cell.length_a   1.000
_cell.length_b   1.000
_cell.length_c   1.000
_cell.angle_alpha   90.00
_cell.angle_beta   90.00
_cell.angle_gamma   90.00
#
_symmetry.space_group_name_H-M   'P 1'
#
loop_
_entity.id
_entity.type
_entity.pdbx_description
1 polymer ?
#
loop_
_entity_poly.entity_id
_entity_poly.type
_entity_poly.pdbx_seq_one_letter_code
_entity_poly.pdbx_strand_id
1 'polypeptide(L)'
;GVRIGNWLEDEYAQQELLRDFIRKREQGQLLVQRLARLQENIFKRVELSISSDGFVHFGDTVLLMNPDNKSSDLEGTSEERDPELCGDVTLAVDMEEVSLYSDEPLQISRGLSAVKSVDPIGRNAFCIVSVDGSAVGEPLRYGQNFVLGTKGGVSDKLFYLASDHKTFKDFAKKSRLQKVFLTAELSYLTFWQAKSLDPQLRLEHEGFPVPSETKIIITHCYTNRNLAVPRTFCVWTHFGREFEVICHNYLNSHRVEEDKNYWEIITRNPGPEDGTMLER
;
A
#
# COMPACT_ATOMS: atom_id res chain seq x y z
N GLY A 1 17.01 3.63 -51.37
CA GLY A 1 15.96 4.63 -51.60
C GLY A 1 16.54 5.81 -52.36
N VAL A 2 15.70 6.56 -53.07
CA VAL A 2 16.13 7.78 -53.79
C VAL A 2 16.60 8.83 -52.78
N ARG A 3 17.78 9.41 -52.99
CA ARG A 3 18.45 10.37 -52.10
C ARG A 3 18.04 11.79 -52.48
N ILE A 4 17.20 12.42 -51.66
CA ILE A 4 16.68 13.79 -51.87
C ILE A 4 16.77 14.55 -50.53
N GLY A 5 17.13 15.83 -50.57
CA GLY A 5 17.19 16.68 -49.38
C GLY A 5 18.34 16.33 -48.42
N ASN A 6 18.08 16.40 -47.12
CA ASN A 6 19.06 16.15 -46.05
C ASN A 6 19.29 14.64 -45.77
N TRP A 7 19.13 13.80 -46.79
CA TRP A 7 19.18 12.33 -46.68
C TRP A 7 20.45 11.81 -45.97
N LEU A 8 21.58 12.51 -46.09
CA LEU A 8 22.83 12.13 -45.44
C LEU A 8 22.81 12.43 -43.93
N GLU A 9 22.28 13.59 -43.53
CA GLU A 9 22.10 13.94 -42.11
C GLU A 9 21.10 12.98 -41.45
N ASP A 10 20.01 12.65 -42.15
CA ASP A 10 19.02 11.67 -41.70
C ASP A 10 19.63 10.28 -41.52
N GLU A 11 20.48 9.85 -42.46
CA GLU A 11 21.18 8.56 -42.38
C GLU A 11 22.16 8.52 -41.19
N TYR A 12 22.92 9.61 -40.95
CA TYR A 12 23.80 9.71 -39.79
C TYR A 12 23.01 9.73 -38.46
N ALA A 13 21.91 10.49 -38.38
CA ALA A 13 21.05 10.54 -37.21
C ALA A 13 20.47 9.15 -36.89
N GLN A 14 20.03 8.41 -37.91
CA GLN A 14 19.55 7.04 -37.75
C GLN A 14 20.64 6.08 -37.25
N GLN A 15 21.86 6.20 -37.77
CA GLN A 15 22.99 5.39 -37.31
C GLN A 15 23.36 5.70 -35.84
N GLU A 16 23.34 6.96 -35.44
CA GLU A 16 23.61 7.36 -34.06
C GLU A 16 22.52 6.85 -33.10
N LEU A 17 21.24 7.00 -33.47
CA LEU A 17 20.11 6.43 -32.72
C LEU A 17 20.22 4.91 -32.56
N LEU A 18 20.61 4.20 -33.63
CA LEU A 18 20.80 2.75 -33.58
C LEU A 18 21.98 2.37 -32.68
N ARG A 19 23.10 3.09 -32.76
CA ARG A 19 24.28 2.84 -31.91
C ARG A 19 23.94 3.04 -30.43
N ASP A 20 23.21 4.11 -30.12
CA ASP A 20 22.75 4.40 -28.76
C ASP A 20 21.75 3.37 -28.26
N PHE A 21 20.84 2.90 -29.12
CA PHE A 21 19.93 1.80 -28.79
C PHE A 21 20.68 0.50 -28.48
N ILE A 22 21.66 0.11 -29.31
CA ILE A 22 22.46 -1.11 -29.10
C ILE A 22 23.25 -1.00 -27.79
N ARG A 23 23.90 0.14 -27.55
CA ARG A 23 24.62 0.41 -26.29
C ARG A 23 23.70 0.27 -25.08
N LYS A 24 22.53 0.92 -25.10
CA LYS A 24 21.56 0.85 -23.99
C LYS A 24 21.02 -0.58 -23.81
N ARG A 25 20.80 -1.32 -24.90
CA ARG A 25 20.33 -2.72 -24.87
C ARG A 25 21.34 -3.65 -24.21
N GLU A 26 22.62 -3.54 -24.58
CA GLU A 26 23.71 -4.34 -24.02
C GLU A 26 23.92 -4.05 -22.54
N GLN A 27 23.73 -2.80 -22.13
CA GLN A 27 23.80 -2.37 -20.72
C GLN A 27 22.52 -2.66 -19.92
N GLY A 28 21.45 -3.17 -20.54
CA GLY A 28 20.19 -3.42 -19.86
C GLY A 28 19.42 -2.14 -19.47
N GLN A 29 19.73 -1.01 -20.09
CA GLN A 29 19.21 0.31 -19.75
C GLN A 29 17.98 0.71 -20.57
N LEU A 30 17.54 -0.12 -21.52
CA LEU A 30 16.29 0.14 -22.22
C LEU A 30 15.13 0.17 -21.23
N LEU A 31 14.17 1.07 -21.44
CA LEU A 31 12.97 1.20 -20.62
C LEU A 31 12.24 -0.13 -20.45
N VAL A 32 12.09 -0.88 -21.54
CA VAL A 32 11.47 -2.21 -21.52
C VAL A 32 12.22 -3.22 -20.64
N GLN A 33 13.55 -3.18 -20.63
CA GLN A 33 14.38 -4.08 -19.81
C GLN A 33 14.30 -3.69 -18.33
N ARG A 34 14.33 -2.39 -18.04
CA ARG A 34 14.23 -1.87 -16.67
C ARG A 34 12.83 -2.11 -16.07
N LEU A 35 11.78 -1.88 -16.85
CA LEU A 35 10.40 -2.18 -16.48
C LEU A 35 10.19 -3.68 -16.24
N ALA A 36 10.69 -4.54 -17.12
CA ALA A 36 10.57 -5.99 -16.96
C ALA A 36 11.22 -6.48 -15.66
N ARG A 37 12.43 -6.00 -15.34
CA ARG A 37 13.12 -6.33 -14.07
C ARG A 37 12.35 -5.85 -12.85
N LEU A 38 11.77 -4.65 -12.92
CA LEU A 38 11.02 -4.10 -11.80
C LEU A 38 9.67 -4.82 -11.60
N GLN A 39 8.98 -5.13 -12.69
CA GLN A 39 7.74 -5.92 -12.66
C GLN A 39 7.98 -7.31 -12.07
N GLU A 40 9.08 -7.98 -12.43
CA GLU A 40 9.45 -9.28 -11.87
C GLU A 40 9.59 -9.23 -10.34
N ASN A 41 10.17 -8.15 -9.80
CA ASN A 41 10.32 -7.97 -8.36
C ASN A 41 8.99 -7.59 -7.68
N ILE A 42 8.26 -6.62 -8.21
CA ILE A 42 7.04 -6.07 -7.59
C ILE A 42 5.89 -7.08 -7.58
N PHE A 43 5.77 -7.91 -8.62
CA PHE A 43 4.76 -8.97 -8.72
C PHE A 43 5.21 -10.31 -8.15
N LYS A 44 6.43 -10.39 -7.63
CA LYS A 44 6.90 -11.59 -6.94
C LYS A 44 5.97 -11.87 -5.77
N ARG A 45 5.46 -13.11 -5.70
CA ARG A 45 4.65 -13.56 -4.56
C ARG A 45 5.45 -13.43 -3.27
N VAL A 46 4.78 -12.95 -2.23
CA VAL A 46 5.33 -12.82 -0.89
C VAL A 46 4.60 -13.79 0.02
N GLU A 47 5.33 -14.43 0.92
CA GLU A 47 4.71 -15.24 1.96
C GLU A 47 4.38 -14.35 3.16
N LEU A 48 3.11 -14.33 3.56
CA LEU A 48 2.68 -13.67 4.78
C LEU A 48 3.10 -14.49 6.00
N SER A 49 3.35 -13.80 7.11
CA SER A 49 3.61 -14.43 8.41
C SER A 49 2.39 -15.19 8.89
N ILE A 50 2.60 -16.32 9.57
CA ILE A 50 1.53 -17.11 10.17
C ILE A 50 1.24 -16.58 11.57
N SER A 51 -0.01 -16.23 11.84
CA SER A 51 -0.45 -15.89 13.20
C SER A 51 -0.92 -17.17 13.91
N SER A 52 -0.09 -17.73 14.78
CA SER A 52 -0.40 -18.98 15.50
C SER A 52 -1.39 -18.81 16.66
N ASP A 53 -1.48 -17.62 17.23
CA ASP A 53 -2.32 -17.28 18.38
C ASP A 53 -3.50 -16.35 18.05
N GLY A 54 -3.65 -15.99 16.77
CA GLY A 54 -4.69 -15.08 16.29
C GLY A 54 -4.38 -13.58 16.45
N PHE A 55 -3.16 -13.21 16.85
CA PHE A 55 -2.74 -11.81 16.98
C PHE A 55 -1.68 -11.40 15.95
N VAL A 56 -1.59 -10.10 15.73
CA VAL A 56 -0.55 -9.47 14.89
C VAL A 56 0.69 -9.21 15.73
N HIS A 57 1.87 -9.58 15.24
CA HIS A 57 3.14 -9.39 15.94
C HIS A 57 4.10 -8.44 15.23
N PHE A 58 5.02 -7.88 16.00
CA PHE A 58 6.16 -7.16 15.44
C PHE A 58 7.05 -8.10 14.62
N GLY A 59 7.41 -7.67 13.41
CA GLY A 59 8.15 -8.45 12.42
C GLY A 59 7.26 -9.20 11.42
N ASP A 60 5.95 -9.24 11.65
CA ASP A 60 5.03 -9.94 10.75
C ASP A 60 4.98 -9.30 9.38
N THR A 61 4.97 -10.14 8.34
CA THR A 61 4.69 -9.74 6.96
C THR A 61 3.19 -9.90 6.70
N VAL A 62 2.53 -8.79 6.38
CA VAL A 62 1.06 -8.66 6.36
C VAL A 62 0.57 -7.95 5.10
N LEU A 63 -0.72 -8.09 4.79
CA LEU A 63 -1.45 -7.16 3.92
C LEU A 63 -2.28 -6.21 4.77
N LEU A 64 -2.40 -4.96 4.33
CA LEU A 64 -3.35 -4.01 4.88
C LEU A 64 -4.54 -3.92 3.94
N MET A 65 -5.68 -4.46 4.36
CA MET A 65 -6.89 -4.53 3.56
C MET A 65 -7.91 -3.53 4.06
N ASN A 66 -8.46 -2.72 3.16
CA ASN A 66 -9.70 -1.98 3.40
C ASN A 66 -10.85 -2.80 2.80
N PRO A 67 -11.71 -3.43 3.64
CA PRO A 67 -12.81 -4.24 3.15
C PRO A 67 -13.86 -3.35 2.49
N ASP A 68 -14.51 -3.87 1.44
CA ASP A 68 -15.69 -3.20 0.91
C ASP A 68 -16.89 -3.47 1.80
N ASN A 69 -17.56 -2.41 2.23
CA ASN A 69 -18.79 -2.54 2.95
C ASN A 69 -19.89 -2.94 1.97
N LYS A 70 -20.11 -4.25 1.81
CA LYS A 70 -21.38 -4.76 1.28
C LYS A 70 -22.41 -4.39 2.34
N SER A 71 -23.17 -3.32 2.10
CA SER A 71 -24.29 -2.95 2.95
C SER A 71 -25.24 -4.15 3.09
N SER A 72 -25.10 -4.93 4.16
CA SER A 72 -26.03 -6.02 4.45
C SER A 72 -27.25 -5.54 5.25
N ASP A 73 -27.25 -4.31 5.79
CA ASP A 73 -28.20 -3.96 6.86
C ASP A 73 -29.04 -2.68 6.63
N LEU A 74 -29.13 -2.17 5.40
CA LEU A 74 -30.14 -1.15 5.05
C LEU A 74 -30.93 -1.59 3.82
N GLU A 75 -32.03 -2.30 4.08
CA GLU A 75 -33.16 -2.43 3.17
C GLU A 75 -33.54 -1.04 2.65
N GLY A 76 -33.43 -0.82 1.32
CA GLY A 76 -34.26 0.20 0.66
C GLY A 76 -33.60 1.15 -0.34
N THR A 77 -32.27 1.27 -0.42
CA THR A 77 -31.63 2.12 -1.45
C THR A 77 -30.40 1.44 -2.03
N SER A 78 -30.63 0.41 -2.85
CA SER A 78 -29.63 -0.07 -3.79
C SER A 78 -29.50 0.95 -4.92
N GLU A 79 -28.81 2.07 -4.66
CA GLU A 79 -28.13 2.74 -5.75
C GLU A 79 -27.14 1.73 -6.32
N GLU A 80 -27.27 1.37 -7.60
CA GLU A 80 -26.34 0.48 -8.30
C GLU A 80 -24.94 1.09 -8.19
N ARG A 81 -24.18 0.67 -7.17
CA ARG A 81 -22.79 1.10 -7.02
C ARG A 81 -22.03 0.55 -8.23
N ASP A 82 -21.32 1.43 -8.92
CA ASP A 82 -20.45 1.07 -10.03
C ASP A 82 -19.61 -0.17 -9.65
N PRO A 83 -19.70 -1.29 -10.38
CA PRO A 83 -18.90 -2.49 -10.12
C PRO A 83 -17.40 -2.19 -10.05
N GLU A 84 -16.93 -1.15 -10.75
CA GLU A 84 -15.55 -0.70 -10.70
C GLU A 84 -15.14 -0.08 -9.36
N LEU A 85 -16.10 0.36 -8.53
CA LEU A 85 -15.88 0.93 -7.19
C LEU A 85 -16.01 -0.10 -6.05
N CYS A 86 -16.51 -1.31 -6.37
CA CYS A 86 -16.78 -2.41 -5.45
C CYS A 86 -15.57 -3.35 -5.27
N GLY A 87 -15.50 -4.04 -4.12
CA GLY A 87 -14.55 -5.10 -3.78
C GLY A 87 -13.45 -4.69 -2.80
N ASP A 88 -12.90 -5.66 -2.07
CA ASP A 88 -11.82 -5.42 -1.10
C ASP A 88 -10.57 -4.87 -1.79
N VAL A 89 -9.88 -3.96 -1.12
CA VAL A 89 -8.67 -3.36 -1.66
C VAL A 89 -7.53 -3.45 -0.65
N THR A 90 -6.32 -3.66 -1.13
CA THR A 90 -5.12 -3.66 -0.31
C THR A 90 -4.28 -2.43 -0.55
N LEU A 91 -3.58 -1.96 0.48
CA LEU A 91 -2.58 -0.91 0.34
C LEU A 91 -1.45 -1.42 -0.55
N ALA A 92 -1.03 -0.62 -1.53
CA ALA A 92 0.02 -0.97 -2.46
C ALA A 92 0.90 0.23 -2.78
N VAL A 93 2.19 -0.03 -2.93
CA VAL A 93 3.17 0.99 -3.28
C VAL A 93 3.02 1.41 -4.74
N ASP A 94 2.98 2.71 -5.03
CA ASP A 94 2.90 3.23 -6.40
C ASP A 94 4.30 3.35 -7.04
N MET A 95 4.38 3.34 -8.36
CA MET A 95 5.61 3.61 -9.12
C MET A 95 5.58 4.99 -9.75
N GLU A 96 6.69 5.73 -9.67
CA GLU A 96 6.71 7.10 -10.18
C GLU A 96 7.11 7.05 -11.65
N GLU A 97 6.22 7.50 -12.53
CA GLU A 97 6.50 7.51 -13.97
C GLU A 97 7.73 8.35 -14.32
N VAL A 98 8.07 9.36 -13.52
CA VAL A 98 9.20 10.27 -13.77
C VAL A 98 10.55 9.53 -13.66
N SER A 99 10.67 8.53 -12.78
CA SER A 99 11.91 7.74 -12.67
C SER A 99 12.10 6.77 -13.85
N LEU A 100 11.02 6.48 -14.60
CA LEU A 100 11.10 5.64 -15.79
C LEU A 100 12.00 6.27 -16.86
N TYR A 101 11.94 7.59 -17.03
CA TYR A 101 12.62 8.28 -18.13
C TYR A 101 14.00 8.84 -17.78
N SER A 102 14.48 8.66 -16.54
CA SER A 102 15.84 9.02 -16.15
C SER A 102 16.80 7.85 -16.33
N ASP A 103 18.08 8.11 -16.62
CA ASP A 103 19.13 7.06 -16.63
C ASP A 103 19.55 6.64 -15.20
N GLU A 104 18.94 7.22 -14.16
CA GLU A 104 19.12 6.82 -12.76
C GLU A 104 18.46 5.46 -12.47
N PRO A 105 18.92 4.69 -11.48
CA PRO A 105 18.24 3.46 -11.08
C PRO A 105 16.79 3.75 -10.70
N LEU A 106 15.84 2.97 -11.26
CA LEU A 106 14.42 3.10 -10.99
C LEU A 106 14.18 3.16 -9.48
N GLN A 107 13.73 4.32 -9.00
CA GLN A 107 13.28 4.49 -7.63
C GLN A 107 11.77 4.29 -7.60
N ILE A 108 11.33 3.58 -6.58
CA ILE A 108 9.92 3.44 -6.25
C ILE A 108 9.37 4.82 -5.94
N SER A 109 8.12 5.10 -6.33
CA SER A 109 7.53 6.36 -5.90
C SER A 109 7.44 6.39 -4.39
N ARG A 110 7.52 7.59 -3.83
CA ARG A 110 7.09 7.80 -2.46
C ARG A 110 5.56 7.74 -2.33
N GLY A 111 4.80 7.42 -3.37
CA GLY A 111 3.34 7.36 -3.37
C GLY A 111 2.78 5.99 -3.03
N LEU A 112 1.52 5.97 -2.60
CA LEU A 112 0.74 4.76 -2.36
C LEU A 112 -0.61 4.87 -3.06
N SER A 113 -1.19 3.69 -3.26
CA SER A 113 -2.48 3.47 -3.91
C SER A 113 -3.18 2.31 -3.21
N ALA A 114 -4.48 2.16 -3.41
CA ALA A 114 -5.21 0.98 -2.99
C ALA A 114 -5.65 0.19 -4.23
N VAL A 115 -5.33 -1.11 -4.24
CA VAL A 115 -5.49 -2.02 -5.37
C VAL A 115 -6.48 -3.12 -5.04
N LYS A 116 -7.29 -3.58 -5.99
CA LYS A 116 -8.25 -4.68 -5.80
C LYS A 116 -7.62 -6.07 -5.65
N SER A 117 -6.30 -6.16 -5.64
CA SER A 117 -5.59 -7.42 -5.49
C SER A 117 -5.47 -7.78 -4.02
N VAL A 118 -5.99 -8.95 -3.64
CA VAL A 118 -5.80 -9.54 -2.31
C VAL A 118 -4.64 -10.56 -2.30
N ASP A 119 -4.06 -10.87 -3.46
CA ASP A 119 -2.90 -11.76 -3.53
C ASP A 119 -1.66 -11.07 -2.94
N PRO A 120 -0.92 -11.74 -2.04
CA PRO A 120 0.32 -11.20 -1.48
C PRO A 120 1.45 -11.14 -2.52
N ILE A 121 1.85 -9.92 -2.87
CA ILE A 121 2.96 -9.62 -3.77
C ILE A 121 3.88 -8.58 -3.13
N GLY A 122 5.10 -8.41 -3.67
CA GLY A 122 6.05 -7.42 -3.16
C GLY A 122 5.45 -6.02 -3.03
N ARG A 123 4.56 -5.63 -3.94
CA ARG A 123 3.92 -4.31 -3.96
C ARG A 123 3.01 -4.00 -2.78
N ASN A 124 2.28 -4.99 -2.28
CA ASN A 124 1.22 -4.81 -1.28
C ASN A 124 1.54 -5.46 0.06
N ALA A 125 2.70 -6.11 0.18
CA ALA A 125 3.18 -6.67 1.43
C ALA A 125 3.91 -5.60 2.27
N PHE A 126 3.55 -5.54 3.55
CA PHE A 126 4.14 -4.67 4.55
C PHE A 126 4.65 -5.48 5.74
N CYS A 127 5.56 -4.91 6.53
CA CYS A 127 5.96 -5.47 7.80
C CYS A 127 5.62 -4.53 8.96
N ILE A 128 5.16 -5.10 10.07
CA ILE A 128 4.89 -4.37 11.31
C ILE A 128 6.22 -4.18 12.05
N VAL A 129 6.63 -2.94 12.32
CA VAL A 129 7.92 -2.62 12.94
C VAL A 129 7.70 -1.89 14.26
N SER A 130 8.36 -2.34 15.33
CA SER A 130 8.34 -1.67 16.63
C SER A 130 9.20 -0.40 16.59
N VAL A 131 8.75 0.62 17.34
CA VAL A 131 9.48 1.89 17.54
C VAL A 131 9.91 2.11 18.99
N ASP A 132 9.37 1.33 19.91
CA ASP A 132 9.55 1.40 21.35
C ASP A 132 10.53 0.35 21.90
N GLY A 133 11.10 -0.48 21.02
CA GLY A 133 12.07 -1.51 21.39
C GLY A 133 11.45 -2.85 21.78
N SER A 134 10.14 -3.04 21.55
CA SER A 134 9.47 -4.35 21.62
C SER A 134 10.18 -5.37 20.73
N ALA A 135 10.30 -6.60 21.22
CA ALA A 135 11.00 -7.65 20.51
C ALA A 135 10.19 -8.14 19.30
N VAL A 136 10.89 -8.62 18.28
CA VAL A 136 10.25 -9.33 17.15
C VAL A 136 9.53 -10.56 17.69
N GLY A 137 8.27 -10.73 17.30
CA GLY A 137 7.38 -11.78 17.80
C GLY A 137 6.56 -11.39 19.03
N GLU A 138 6.69 -10.17 19.56
CA GLU A 138 5.73 -9.66 20.55
C GLU A 138 4.45 -9.13 19.88
N PRO A 139 3.27 -9.31 20.50
CA PRO A 139 2.02 -8.89 19.90
C PRO A 139 1.91 -7.36 19.90
N LEU A 140 1.51 -6.81 18.76
CA LEU A 140 1.13 -5.41 18.63
C LEU A 140 -0.11 -5.15 19.48
N ARG A 141 -0.10 -4.10 20.29
CA ARG A 141 -1.22 -3.75 21.17
C ARG A 141 -1.98 -2.52 20.70
N TYR A 142 -3.27 -2.44 21.02
CA TYR A 142 -4.06 -1.24 20.78
C TYR A 142 -3.47 -0.03 21.53
N GLY A 143 -3.37 1.11 20.83
CA GLY A 143 -2.74 2.32 21.35
C GLY A 143 -1.21 2.32 21.31
N GLN A 144 -0.56 1.18 21.04
CA GLN A 144 0.90 1.11 20.89
C GLN A 144 1.33 1.74 19.56
N ASN A 145 2.41 2.51 19.60
CA ASN A 145 2.99 3.09 18.39
C ASN A 145 3.73 2.01 17.61
N PHE A 146 3.52 1.97 16.31
CA PHE A 146 4.26 1.10 15.39
C PHE A 146 4.49 1.82 14.06
N VAL A 147 5.30 1.20 13.21
CA VAL A 147 5.59 1.68 11.87
C VAL A 147 5.27 0.57 10.86
N LEU A 148 4.78 0.98 9.70
CA LEU A 148 4.52 0.10 8.57
C LEU A 148 5.67 0.21 7.58
N GLY A 149 6.48 -0.84 7.47
CA GLY A 149 7.59 -0.94 6.51
C GLY A 149 7.17 -1.67 5.24
N THR A 150 7.68 -1.28 4.08
CA THR A 150 7.50 -2.02 2.81
C THR A 150 8.23 -3.36 2.87
N LYS A 151 7.64 -4.46 2.41
CA LYS A 151 8.28 -5.78 2.44
C LYS A 151 8.33 -6.42 1.04
N GLY A 152 9.54 -6.77 0.59
CA GLY A 152 9.75 -7.56 -0.63
C GLY A 152 9.51 -6.80 -1.94
N GLY A 153 10.26 -7.13 -2.99
CA GLY A 153 9.95 -6.79 -4.40
C GLY A 153 10.03 -5.31 -4.83
N VAL A 154 9.99 -4.38 -3.88
CA VAL A 154 9.89 -2.94 -4.16
C VAL A 154 11.29 -2.33 -4.12
N SER A 155 12.07 -2.55 -3.05
CA SER A 155 13.48 -2.13 -2.92
C SER A 155 14.27 -3.07 -2.02
N ASP A 156 15.60 -3.00 -2.11
CA ASP A 156 16.50 -3.56 -1.08
C ASP A 156 16.49 -2.72 0.22
N LYS A 157 16.04 -1.45 0.15
CA LYS A 157 15.89 -0.55 1.29
C LYS A 157 14.49 -0.60 1.87
N LEU A 158 14.39 -0.55 3.20
CA LEU A 158 13.10 -0.46 3.89
C LEU A 158 12.58 0.98 3.80
N PHE A 159 11.36 1.15 3.30
CA PHE A 159 10.64 2.41 3.34
C PHE A 159 9.46 2.29 4.29
N TYR A 160 9.15 3.37 4.98
CA TYR A 160 8.10 3.45 5.99
C TYR A 160 6.93 4.30 5.52
N LEU A 161 5.72 3.87 5.87
CA LEU A 161 4.50 4.63 5.66
C LEU A 161 4.52 5.89 6.51
N ALA A 162 4.33 7.04 5.87
CA ALA A 162 4.39 8.35 6.49
C ALA A 162 3.25 9.26 6.04
N SER A 163 2.95 10.25 6.85
CA SER A 163 2.05 11.33 6.48
C SER A 163 2.42 12.63 7.20
N ASP A 164 2.01 13.76 6.67
CA ASP A 164 2.22 15.08 7.28
C ASP A 164 1.01 15.98 7.02
N HIS A 165 0.85 17.03 7.79
CA HIS A 165 -0.24 17.99 7.60
C HIS A 165 -0.33 18.47 6.15
N LYS A 166 -1.56 18.50 5.63
CA LYS A 166 -1.84 19.09 4.32
C LYS A 166 -1.34 20.54 4.28
N THR A 167 -0.53 20.86 3.28
CA THR A 167 -0.10 22.23 2.98
C THR A 167 -0.53 22.64 1.56
N PHE A 168 -0.30 23.89 1.17
CA PHE A 168 -0.53 24.34 -0.20
C PHE A 168 0.39 23.67 -1.23
N LYS A 169 1.54 23.14 -0.79
CA LYS A 169 2.48 22.43 -1.66
C LYS A 169 2.30 20.92 -1.55
N ASP A 170 1.75 20.45 -0.44
CA ASP A 170 1.69 19.04 -0.12
C ASP A 170 0.26 18.56 0.18
N PHE A 171 -0.33 17.84 -0.78
CA PHE A 171 -1.66 17.28 -0.72
C PHE A 171 -1.81 16.11 -1.71
N ALA A 172 -2.85 15.30 -1.53
CA ALA A 172 -3.17 14.16 -2.38
C ALA A 172 -3.66 14.61 -3.77
N LYS A 173 -3.20 13.94 -4.83
CA LYS A 173 -3.32 14.37 -6.24
C LYS A 173 -4.77 14.67 -6.66
N LYS A 174 -5.75 13.87 -6.20
CA LYS A 174 -7.16 13.94 -6.61
C LYS A 174 -8.02 14.63 -5.56
N SER A 175 -8.10 14.07 -4.36
CA SER A 175 -8.95 14.59 -3.28
C SER A 175 -8.46 15.92 -2.70
N ARG A 176 -7.19 16.29 -2.93
CA ARG A 176 -6.52 17.42 -2.28
C ARG A 176 -6.54 17.31 -0.76
N LEU A 177 -6.66 16.11 -0.19
CA LEU A 177 -6.58 15.87 1.25
C LEU A 177 -5.13 15.59 1.69
N GLN A 178 -4.94 15.24 2.95
CA GLN A 178 -3.61 14.89 3.47
C GLN A 178 -3.13 13.61 2.78
N LYS A 179 -1.99 13.70 2.08
CA LYS A 179 -1.42 12.57 1.36
C LYS A 179 -0.75 11.58 2.30
N VAL A 180 -0.64 10.34 1.84
CA VAL A 180 0.21 9.32 2.45
C VAL A 180 1.38 9.06 1.50
N PHE A 181 2.57 8.90 2.07
CA PHE A 181 3.78 8.69 1.30
C PHE A 181 4.75 7.72 1.99
N LEU A 182 5.80 7.33 1.28
CA LEU A 182 6.87 6.48 1.78
C LEU A 182 8.16 7.30 2.02
N THR A 183 8.85 7.00 3.11
CA THR A 183 10.14 7.62 3.46
C THR A 183 11.12 6.58 3.99
N ALA A 184 12.42 6.78 3.75
CA ALA A 184 13.45 5.92 4.33
C ALA A 184 13.82 6.34 5.77
N GLU A 185 13.38 7.52 6.19
CA GLU A 185 13.73 8.10 7.49
C GLU A 185 12.67 7.76 8.54
N LEU A 186 13.10 7.10 9.61
CA LEU A 186 12.25 6.88 10.77
C LEU A 186 12.05 8.21 11.50
N SER A 187 10.80 8.65 11.64
CA SER A 187 10.46 9.89 12.36
C SER A 187 9.06 9.78 12.95
N TYR A 188 8.64 10.76 13.73
CA TYR A 188 7.27 10.74 14.27
C TYR A 188 6.18 10.85 13.18
N LEU A 189 6.55 11.27 11.95
CA LEU A 189 5.68 11.24 10.76
C LEU A 189 5.42 9.82 10.24
N THR A 190 6.18 8.82 10.70
CA THR A 190 6.00 7.42 10.32
C THR A 190 5.23 6.63 11.37
N PHE A 191 4.81 7.25 12.47
CA PHE A 191 4.21 6.55 13.60
C PHE A 191 2.71 6.41 13.41
N TRP A 192 2.24 5.19 13.61
CA TRP A 192 0.83 4.81 13.52
C TRP A 192 0.39 4.10 14.80
N GLN A 193 -0.91 4.13 15.06
CA GLN A 193 -1.56 3.43 16.15
C GLN A 193 -2.77 2.66 15.64
N ALA A 194 -2.91 1.43 16.12
CA ALA A 194 -4.11 0.64 15.93
C ALA A 194 -5.09 1.00 17.04
N LYS A 195 -6.34 1.28 16.67
CA LYS A 195 -7.44 1.54 17.61
C LYS A 195 -8.59 0.59 17.30
N SER A 196 -9.31 0.21 18.35
CA SER A 196 -10.52 -0.59 18.21
C SER A 196 -11.55 0.15 17.34
N LEU A 197 -12.27 -0.61 16.52
CA LEU A 197 -13.30 -0.09 15.63
C LEU A 197 -14.35 0.71 16.42
N ASP A 198 -14.92 0.09 17.46
CA ASP A 198 -15.93 0.72 18.32
C ASP A 198 -15.28 1.80 19.21
N PRO A 199 -15.67 3.08 19.06
CA PRO A 199 -15.16 4.15 19.90
C PRO A 199 -15.37 3.94 21.41
N GLN A 200 -16.44 3.25 21.82
CA GLN A 200 -16.78 3.02 23.24
C GLN A 200 -15.80 2.05 23.91
N LEU A 201 -15.32 1.05 23.15
CA LEU A 201 -14.42 0.02 23.65
C LEU A 201 -12.93 0.42 23.57
N ARG A 202 -12.59 1.59 23.01
CA ARG A 202 -11.17 1.98 22.80
C ARG A 202 -10.38 2.10 24.09
N LEU A 203 -11.00 2.63 25.15
CA LEU A 203 -10.34 2.77 26.46
C LEU A 203 -10.16 1.41 27.14
N GLU A 204 -11.14 0.53 26.99
CA GLU A 204 -11.13 -0.80 27.59
C GLU A 204 -10.16 -1.75 26.87
N HIS A 205 -10.05 -1.62 25.55
CA HIS A 205 -9.13 -2.41 24.73
C HIS A 205 -7.70 -1.87 24.70
N GLU A 206 -7.41 -0.72 25.30
CA GLU A 206 -6.06 -0.16 25.32
C GLU A 206 -5.07 -1.15 25.97
N GLY A 207 -3.95 -1.43 25.27
CA GLY A 207 -2.95 -2.40 25.73
C GLY A 207 -3.28 -3.87 25.45
N PHE A 208 -4.49 -4.21 24.99
CA PHE A 208 -4.81 -5.56 24.51
C PHE A 208 -4.15 -5.84 23.14
N PRO A 209 -3.77 -7.09 22.87
CA PRO A 209 -3.20 -7.46 21.57
C PRO A 209 -4.22 -7.26 20.44
N VAL A 210 -3.73 -6.82 19.29
CA VAL A 210 -4.54 -6.58 18.08
C VAL A 210 -4.79 -7.91 17.38
N PRO A 211 -6.05 -8.38 17.26
CA PRO A 211 -6.36 -9.60 16.53
C PRO A 211 -6.08 -9.45 15.03
N SER A 212 -5.63 -10.52 14.38
CA SER A 212 -5.56 -10.58 12.92
C SER A 212 -6.97 -10.65 12.31
N GLU A 213 -7.10 -10.23 11.04
CA GLU A 213 -8.35 -10.33 10.26
C GLU A 213 -9.57 -9.65 10.92
N THR A 214 -9.32 -8.71 11.85
CA THR A 214 -10.36 -7.94 12.54
C THR A 214 -10.29 -6.48 12.13
N LYS A 215 -11.45 -5.86 11.96
CA LYS A 215 -11.56 -4.45 11.59
C LYS A 215 -11.02 -3.56 12.71
N ILE A 216 -10.08 -2.71 12.34
CA ILE A 216 -9.44 -1.71 13.20
C ILE A 216 -9.40 -0.35 12.51
N ILE A 217 -9.08 0.68 13.28
CA ILE A 217 -8.74 2.01 12.77
C ILE A 217 -7.23 2.20 12.89
N ILE A 218 -6.59 2.55 11.78
CA ILE A 218 -5.16 2.91 11.76
C ILE A 218 -5.05 4.43 11.79
N THR A 219 -4.57 4.98 12.91
CA THR A 219 -4.44 6.42 13.13
C THR A 219 -2.99 6.86 13.00
N HIS A 220 -2.73 7.91 12.22
CA HIS A 220 -1.44 8.58 12.17
C HIS A 220 -1.20 9.38 13.46
N CYS A 221 -0.12 9.09 14.18
CA CYS A 221 0.11 9.66 15.52
C CYS A 221 0.31 11.18 15.49
N TYR A 222 1.08 11.69 14.53
CA TYR A 222 1.42 13.11 14.49
C TYR A 222 0.21 14.01 14.17
N THR A 223 -0.64 13.60 13.23
CA THR A 223 -1.78 14.44 12.78
C THR A 223 -3.13 14.01 13.37
N ASN A 224 -3.18 12.90 14.11
CA ASN A 224 -4.42 12.27 14.60
C ASN A 224 -5.48 12.08 13.50
N ARG A 225 -5.01 11.70 12.30
CA ARG A 225 -5.85 11.41 11.14
C ARG A 225 -5.81 9.94 10.80
N ASN A 226 -6.95 9.38 10.43
CA ASN A 226 -7.10 7.96 10.13
C ASN A 226 -6.69 7.68 8.68
N LEU A 227 -6.01 6.57 8.46
CA LEU A 227 -5.74 6.05 7.12
C LEU A 227 -7.07 5.73 6.44
N ALA A 228 -7.22 6.11 5.17
CA ALA A 228 -8.50 5.99 4.48
C ALA A 228 -8.36 5.68 2.99
N VAL A 229 -9.35 4.93 2.47
CA VAL A 229 -9.59 4.74 1.04
C VAL A 229 -11.00 5.24 0.71
N PRO A 230 -11.16 6.46 0.16
CA PRO A 230 -12.48 7.02 -0.14
C PRO A 230 -13.24 6.29 -1.24
N ARG A 231 -12.54 5.51 -2.07
CA ARG A 231 -13.00 4.80 -3.29
C ARG A 231 -13.51 5.72 -4.40
N THR A 232 -14.13 6.87 -4.09
CA THR A 232 -14.58 7.88 -5.07
C THR A 232 -13.45 8.51 -5.90
N PHE A 233 -12.23 8.55 -5.35
CA PHE A 233 -11.08 9.16 -6.01
C PHE A 233 -10.18 8.08 -6.61
N CYS A 234 -10.30 7.87 -7.92
CA CYS A 234 -9.40 6.97 -8.66
C CYS A 234 -8.15 7.70 -9.16
N VAL A 235 -7.03 7.01 -9.09
CA VAL A 235 -5.74 7.41 -9.67
C VAL A 235 -5.37 6.45 -10.79
N TRP A 236 -4.81 6.98 -11.87
CA TRP A 236 -4.22 6.18 -12.92
C TRP A 236 -2.74 6.02 -12.59
N THR A 237 -2.33 4.78 -12.36
CA THR A 237 -0.94 4.39 -12.13
C THR A 237 -0.46 3.53 -13.30
N HIS A 238 0.83 3.19 -13.33
CA HIS A 238 1.38 2.26 -14.31
C HIS A 238 0.64 0.90 -14.34
N PHE A 239 -0.02 0.54 -13.24
CA PHE A 239 -0.71 -0.74 -13.06
C PHE A 239 -2.20 -0.68 -13.41
N GLY A 240 -2.70 0.48 -13.83
CA GLY A 240 -4.08 0.69 -14.22
C GLY A 240 -4.82 1.66 -13.31
N ARG A 241 -6.14 1.47 -13.20
CA ARG A 241 -7.03 2.30 -12.39
C ARG A 241 -7.04 1.77 -10.95
N GLU A 242 -6.57 2.60 -10.03
CA GLU A 242 -6.47 2.29 -8.59
C GLU A 242 -7.12 3.39 -7.76
N PHE A 243 -7.18 3.21 -6.44
CA PHE A 243 -7.79 4.19 -5.54
C PHE A 243 -6.74 5.03 -4.81
N GLU A 244 -7.06 6.30 -4.60
CA GLU A 244 -6.22 7.20 -3.83
C GLU A 244 -6.26 6.82 -2.34
N VAL A 245 -5.10 6.75 -1.70
CA VAL A 245 -4.96 6.53 -0.26
C VAL A 245 -4.58 7.85 0.42
N ILE A 246 -5.29 8.17 1.50
CA ILE A 246 -5.15 9.46 2.19
C ILE A 246 -5.23 9.28 3.71
N CYS A 247 -4.90 10.34 4.45
CA CYS A 247 -5.27 10.46 5.86
C CYS A 247 -6.48 11.40 6.01
N HIS A 248 -7.63 10.88 6.44
CA HIS A 248 -8.83 11.66 6.70
C HIS A 248 -9.76 10.93 7.66
N ASN A 249 -10.48 11.67 8.51
CA ASN A 249 -11.46 11.09 9.43
C ASN A 249 -12.83 11.24 8.78
N TYR A 250 -13.30 10.19 8.11
CA TYR A 250 -14.66 10.10 7.62
C TYR A 250 -15.54 9.66 8.79
N LEU A 251 -16.44 10.55 9.22
CA LEU A 251 -17.31 10.31 10.36
C LEU A 251 -18.77 10.40 9.92
N ASN A 252 -19.60 9.48 10.42
CA ASN A 252 -21.04 9.53 10.24
C ASN A 252 -21.69 10.60 11.15
N SER A 253 -23.02 10.72 11.09
CA SER A 253 -23.82 11.63 11.93
C SER A 253 -23.60 11.46 13.44
N HIS A 254 -23.20 10.25 13.87
CA HIS A 254 -22.93 9.90 15.27
C HIS A 254 -21.46 10.10 15.67
N ARG A 255 -20.63 10.70 14.79
CA ARG A 255 -19.18 10.89 14.98
C ARG A 255 -18.40 9.59 15.10
N VAL A 256 -18.91 8.51 14.51
CA VAL A 256 -18.21 7.23 14.39
C VAL A 256 -17.57 7.12 13.01
N GLU A 257 -16.37 6.55 12.94
CA GLU A 257 -15.65 6.34 11.68
C GLU A 257 -16.46 5.51 10.68
N GLU A 258 -16.41 5.90 9.40
CA GLU A 258 -17.03 5.18 8.28
C GLU A 258 -16.13 4.06 7.72
N ASP A 259 -16.70 3.22 6.85
CA ASP A 259 -16.03 2.11 6.16
C ASP A 259 -14.74 2.47 5.42
N LYS A 260 -14.66 3.69 4.88
CA LYS A 260 -13.45 4.26 4.27
C LYS A 260 -12.25 4.24 5.20
N ASN A 261 -12.47 4.23 6.52
CA ASN A 261 -11.42 4.20 7.54
C ASN A 261 -11.16 2.82 8.15
N TYR A 262 -11.92 1.79 7.75
CA TYR A 262 -11.76 0.46 8.32
C TYR A 262 -10.59 -0.26 7.65
N TRP A 263 -9.76 -0.90 8.45
CA TRP A 263 -8.64 -1.70 7.95
C TRP A 263 -8.61 -3.04 8.66
N GLU A 264 -8.18 -4.07 7.95
CA GLU A 264 -7.89 -5.39 8.48
C GLU A 264 -6.42 -5.69 8.20
N ILE A 265 -5.70 -6.18 9.21
CA ILE A 265 -4.34 -6.66 9.06
C ILE A 265 -4.41 -8.16 8.78
N ILE A 266 -4.07 -8.53 7.54
CA ILE A 266 -4.18 -9.91 7.06
C ILE A 266 -2.81 -10.59 7.20
N THR A 267 -2.80 -11.68 7.97
CA THR A 267 -1.69 -12.63 8.10
C THR A 267 -2.06 -13.91 7.34
N ARG A 268 -1.11 -14.85 7.20
CA ARG A 268 -1.45 -16.19 6.69
C ARG A 268 -2.19 -16.94 7.79
N ASN A 269 -3.42 -17.35 7.53
CA ASN A 269 -4.16 -18.22 8.43
C ASN A 269 -3.45 -19.59 8.54
N PRO A 270 -3.06 -20.05 9.74
CA PRO A 270 -2.69 -21.44 9.93
C PRO A 270 -3.98 -22.25 9.71
N GLY A 271 -4.12 -22.91 8.56
CA GLY A 271 -5.23 -23.85 8.37
C GLY A 271 -5.33 -24.81 9.57
N PRO A 272 -6.52 -25.41 9.83
CA PRO A 272 -6.70 -26.28 10.98
C PRO A 272 -5.57 -27.30 10.99
N GLU A 273 -4.77 -27.31 12.05
CA GLU A 273 -3.68 -28.26 12.20
C GLU A 273 -4.25 -29.67 11.98
N ASP A 274 -3.60 -30.44 11.10
CA ASP A 274 -3.93 -31.83 10.86
C ASP A 274 -4.11 -32.58 12.19
N GLY A 275 -5.34 -33.04 12.45
CA GLY A 275 -5.61 -34.09 13.41
C GLY A 275 -6.22 -33.67 14.75
N THR A 276 -7.53 -33.42 14.77
CA THR A 276 -8.36 -33.96 15.86
C THR A 276 -9.60 -34.64 15.28
N MET A 277 -9.51 -35.98 15.22
CA MET A 277 -10.67 -36.86 15.05
C MET A 277 -11.71 -36.57 16.13
N LEU A 278 -12.90 -36.12 15.73
CA LEU A 278 -14.15 -36.41 16.43
C LEU A 278 -15.31 -36.41 15.42
N GLU A 279 -15.39 -37.46 14.60
CA GLU A 279 -16.69 -37.92 14.11
C GLU A 279 -17.34 -38.77 15.21
N ARG A 280 -18.57 -38.41 15.59
CA ARG A 280 -19.52 -39.27 16.29
C ARG A 280 -20.64 -39.61 15.33
#